data_AF-A0A3R6Y4X0-F1
#
_entry.id   AF-A0A3R6Y4X0-F1
#
_cell.length_a   1.000
_cell.length_b   1.000
_cell.length_c   1.000
_cell.angle_alpha   90.00
_cell.angle_beta   90.00
_cell.angle_gamma   90.00
#
_symmetry.space_group_name_H-M   'P 1'
#
loop_
_entity.id
_entity.type
_entity.pdbx_description
1 polymer ?
#
loop_
_entity_poly.entity_id
_entity_poly.type
_entity_poly.pdbx_seq_one_letter_code
_entity_poly.pdbx_strand_id
1 'polypeptide(L)'
;MIQIVYSTQHWIVPHIVMGILVVLLAAIILTEGMARVKNGEPFFKKPGKFFIDNCDYVKLFGTLVLFIGFIACLNVIGFTVTSIVFVFLFNVLYAGVAPKSLLVSAIIALVSSIVIAVLFGVVFNITLPSGICTMAFPQFGFTLY
;
A
#
# COMPACT_ATOMS: atom_id res chain seq x y z
N MET A 1 -0.74 37.02 -20.87
CA MET A 1 -0.55 35.81 -20.05
C MET A 1 -1.85 35.03 -20.08
N ILE A 2 -1.94 33.96 -20.87
CA ILE A 2 -3.19 33.20 -21.08
C ILE A 2 -3.40 32.30 -19.85
N GLN A 3 -4.47 32.56 -19.09
CA GLN A 3 -4.89 31.75 -17.95
C GLN A 3 -5.50 30.45 -18.46
N ILE A 4 -4.69 29.39 -18.51
CA ILE A 4 -5.17 28.05 -18.88
C ILE A 4 -5.88 27.46 -17.66
N VAL A 5 -7.21 27.52 -17.68
CA VAL A 5 -8.08 26.99 -16.64
C VAL A 5 -8.22 25.48 -16.82
N TYR A 6 -7.43 24.69 -16.07
CA TYR A 6 -7.46 23.22 -16.03
C TYR A 6 -8.64 22.67 -15.18
N SER A 7 -9.85 23.17 -15.38
CA SER A 7 -10.90 23.04 -14.35
C SER A 7 -11.67 21.72 -14.28
N THR A 8 -11.48 20.75 -15.19
CA THR A 8 -12.34 19.53 -15.16
C THR A 8 -11.69 18.22 -15.62
N GLN A 9 -10.49 18.24 -16.21
CA GLN A 9 -9.88 17.04 -16.81
C GLN A 9 -9.47 15.97 -15.79
N HIS A 10 -9.14 16.36 -14.55
CA HIS A 10 -8.71 15.41 -13.53
C HIS A 10 -9.84 14.52 -12.97
N TRP A 11 -11.12 14.91 -13.15
CA TRP A 11 -12.27 14.12 -12.71
C TRP A 11 -12.71 13.07 -13.73
N ILE A 12 -12.27 13.17 -14.98
CA ILE A 12 -12.67 12.25 -16.06
C ILE A 12 -12.20 10.83 -15.77
N VAL A 13 -10.96 10.66 -15.34
CA VAL A 13 -10.39 9.34 -15.04
C VAL A 13 -11.13 8.67 -13.86
N PRO A 14 -11.34 9.33 -12.70
CA PRO A 14 -12.16 8.78 -11.61
C PRO A 14 -13.57 8.33 -12.03
N HIS A 15 -14.27 9.12 -12.84
CA HIS A 15 -15.65 8.79 -13.26
C HIS A 15 -15.68 7.58 -14.19
N ILE A 16 -14.75 7.50 -15.15
CA ILE A 16 -14.65 6.35 -16.07
C ILE A 16 -14.29 5.08 -15.29
N VAL A 17 -13.31 5.16 -14.39
CA VAL A 17 -12.89 4.03 -13.55
C VAL A 17 -14.05 3.55 -12.67
N MET A 18 -14.82 4.47 -12.07
CA MET A 18 -16.02 4.11 -11.31
C MET A 18 -17.04 3.36 -12.18
N GLY A 19 -17.30 3.85 -13.40
CA GLY A 19 -18.21 3.19 -14.34
C GLY A 19 -17.78 1.76 -14.67
N ILE A 20 -16.49 1.56 -14.97
CA ILE A 20 -15.93 0.23 -15.24
C ILE A 20 -16.08 -0.69 -14.02
N LEU A 21 -15.77 -0.18 -12.82
CA LEU A 21 -15.91 -0.96 -11.58
C LEU A 21 -17.34 -1.41 -11.33
N VAL A 22 -18.33 -0.55 -11.57
CA VAL A 22 -19.76 -0.90 -11.42
C VAL A 22 -20.17 -1.98 -12.42
N VAL A 23 -19.72 -1.89 -13.68
CA VAL A 23 -20.01 -2.91 -14.70
C VAL A 23 -19.39 -4.25 -14.35
N LEU A 24 -18.12 -4.26 -13.92
CA LEU A 24 -17.44 -5.48 -13.48
C LEU A 24 -18.12 -6.08 -12.25
N LEU A 25 -18.52 -5.26 -11.28
CA LEU A 25 -19.24 -5.71 -10.09
C LEU A 25 -20.58 -6.36 -10.47
N ALA A 26 -21.34 -5.74 -11.38
CA ALA A 26 -22.58 -6.31 -11.88
C ALA A 26 -22.35 -7.64 -12.60
N ALA A 27 -21.29 -7.75 -13.40
CA ALA A 27 -20.90 -8.99 -14.07
C ALA A 27 -20.55 -10.11 -13.07
N ILE A 28 -19.82 -9.80 -12.00
CA ILE A 28 -19.51 -10.74 -10.92
C ILE A 28 -20.79 -11.21 -10.22
N ILE A 29 -21.68 -10.29 -9.84
CA ILE A 29 -22.95 -10.63 -9.18
C ILE A 29 -23.80 -11.53 -10.06
N LEU A 30 -23.88 -11.25 -11.37
CA LEU A 30 -24.64 -12.07 -12.30
C LEU A 30 -23.98 -13.45 -12.52
N THR A 31 -22.67 -13.50 -12.74
CA THR A 31 -21.97 -14.77 -13.00
C THR A 31 -21.92 -15.68 -11.78
N GLU A 32 -21.56 -15.15 -10.61
CA GLU A 32 -21.58 -15.91 -9.36
C GLU A 32 -23.00 -16.26 -8.94
N GLY A 33 -23.94 -15.34 -9.09
CA GLY A 33 -25.34 -15.56 -8.77
C GLY A 33 -25.97 -16.66 -9.64
N MET A 34 -25.74 -16.64 -10.95
CA MET A 34 -26.20 -17.71 -11.85
C MET A 34 -25.50 -19.05 -11.59
N ALA A 35 -24.19 -19.05 -11.32
CA ALA A 35 -23.47 -20.26 -10.97
C ALA A 35 -23.99 -20.90 -9.67
N ARG A 36 -24.32 -20.08 -8.66
CA ARG A 36 -24.87 -20.53 -7.38
C ARG A 36 -26.30 -21.06 -7.51
N VAL A 37 -27.15 -20.40 -8.30
CA VAL A 37 -28.51 -20.89 -8.60
C VAL A 37 -28.45 -22.24 -9.33
N LYS A 38 -27.51 -22.42 -10.26
CA LYS A 38 -27.29 -23.73 -10.92
C LYS A 38 -26.85 -24.83 -9.94
N ASN A 39 -26.18 -24.46 -8.84
CA ASN A 39 -25.75 -25.38 -7.79
C ASN A 39 -26.79 -25.58 -6.67
N GLY A 40 -28.01 -25.01 -6.81
CA GLY A 40 -29.08 -25.13 -5.82
C GLY A 40 -28.91 -24.25 -4.57
N GLU A 41 -27.95 -23.31 -4.58
CA GLU A 41 -27.75 -22.35 -3.49
C GLU A 41 -28.50 -21.02 -3.76
N PRO A 42 -28.95 -20.29 -2.71
CA PRO A 42 -29.61 -19.00 -2.87
C PRO A 42 -28.67 -17.93 -3.45
N PHE A 43 -29.20 -17.09 -4.34
CA PHE A 43 -28.47 -16.04 -5.07
C PHE A 43 -27.73 -15.05 -4.15
N PHE A 44 -28.34 -14.69 -3.01
CA PHE A 44 -27.71 -13.90 -1.95
C PHE A 44 -27.57 -14.74 -0.67
N LYS A 45 -26.40 -15.34 -0.46
CA LYS A 45 -26.03 -15.94 0.82
C LYS A 45 -25.64 -14.82 1.79
N LYS A 46 -26.04 -14.92 3.06
CA LYS A 46 -25.50 -14.03 4.12
C LYS A 46 -23.97 -14.08 4.03
N PRO A 47 -23.25 -12.95 4.12
CA PRO A 47 -21.81 -12.98 4.16
C PRO A 47 -21.41 -13.95 5.27
N GLY A 48 -20.54 -14.91 4.94
CA GLY A 48 -20.01 -15.83 5.94
C GLY A 48 -19.37 -15.05 7.09
N LYS A 49 -19.16 -15.70 8.25
CA LYS A 49 -18.47 -15.08 9.37
C LYS A 49 -17.18 -14.41 8.85
N PHE A 50 -17.11 -13.08 8.98
CA PHE A 50 -15.97 -12.27 8.51
C PHE A 50 -14.65 -12.72 9.17
N PHE A 51 -14.75 -13.28 10.36
CA PHE A 51 -13.65 -13.89 11.10
C PHE A 51 -13.89 -15.40 11.19
N ILE A 52 -13.00 -16.16 10.55
CA ILE A 52 -12.94 -17.62 10.63
C ILE A 52 -12.29 -17.99 11.97
N ASP A 53 -12.66 -19.11 12.59
CA ASP A 53 -12.17 -19.54 13.92
C ASP A 53 -10.63 -19.72 14.03
N ASN A 54 -9.89 -19.69 12.90
CA ASN A 54 -8.42 -19.72 12.83
C ASN A 54 -7.85 -18.43 12.21
N CYS A 55 -8.44 -17.28 12.56
CA CYS A 55 -7.95 -15.99 12.09
C CYS A 55 -6.68 -15.60 12.86
N ASP A 56 -5.62 -15.28 12.14
CA ASP A 56 -4.34 -14.84 12.69
C ASP A 56 -4.48 -13.39 13.20
N TYR A 57 -5.20 -13.21 14.32
CA TYR A 57 -5.52 -11.90 14.89
C TYR A 57 -4.26 -11.06 15.17
N VAL A 58 -3.13 -11.71 15.47
CA VAL A 58 -1.83 -11.06 15.66
C VAL A 58 -1.34 -10.37 14.39
N LYS A 59 -1.46 -11.02 13.23
CA LYS A 59 -1.08 -10.39 11.95
C LYS A 59 -2.08 -9.31 11.55
N LEU A 60 -3.36 -9.53 11.81
CA LEU A 60 -4.42 -8.58 11.48
C LEU A 60 -4.28 -7.26 12.27
N PHE A 61 -4.26 -7.35 13.60
CA PHE A 61 -4.08 -6.19 14.46
C PHE A 61 -2.66 -5.65 14.42
N GLY A 62 -1.65 -6.53 14.29
CA GLY A 62 -0.26 -6.13 14.11
C GLY A 62 -0.08 -5.25 12.88
N THR A 63 -0.64 -5.65 11.73
CA THR A 63 -0.56 -4.85 10.51
C THR A 63 -1.26 -3.50 10.66
N LEU A 64 -2.42 -3.48 11.32
CA LEU A 64 -3.16 -2.26 11.57
C LEU A 64 -2.39 -1.28 12.47
N VAL A 65 -1.78 -1.77 13.55
CA VAL A 65 -0.95 -0.96 14.45
C VAL A 65 0.33 -0.49 13.75
N LEU A 66 1.02 -1.36 13.02
CA LEU A 66 2.21 -0.98 12.25
C LEU A 66 1.87 0.08 11.19
N PHE A 67 0.71 -0.02 10.55
CA PHE A 67 0.29 0.95 9.54
C PHE A 67 0.03 2.33 10.15
N ILE A 68 -0.69 2.39 11.28
CA ILE A 68 -0.91 3.64 12.01
C ILE A 68 0.42 4.24 12.48
N GLY A 69 1.30 3.39 13.04
CA GLY A 69 2.64 3.79 13.47
C GLY A 69 3.49 4.32 12.32
N PHE A 70 3.41 3.69 11.14
CA PHE A 70 4.13 4.12 9.95
C PHE A 70 3.74 5.54 9.55
N ILE A 71 2.45 5.82 9.43
CA ILE A 71 1.93 7.15 9.06
C ILE A 71 2.35 8.20 10.10
N ALA A 72 2.26 7.87 11.39
CA ALA A 72 2.64 8.79 12.47
C ALA A 72 4.14 9.13 12.44
N CYS A 73 5.01 8.14 12.21
CA CYS A 73 6.45 8.32 12.16
C CYS A 73 6.93 8.97 10.86
N LEU A 74 6.18 8.84 9.77
CA LEU A 74 6.57 9.28 8.42
C LEU A 74 6.95 10.77 8.39
N ASN A 75 6.10 11.63 8.99
CA ASN A 75 6.32 13.07 9.05
C ASN A 75 7.37 13.51 10.09
N VAL A 76 7.75 12.62 11.03
CA VAL A 76 8.69 12.96 12.10
C VAL A 76 10.11 12.56 11.71
N ILE A 77 10.31 11.33 11.25
CA ILE A 77 11.64 10.73 11.04
C ILE A 77 12.10 10.92 9.59
N GLY A 78 11.18 10.87 8.63
CA GLY A 78 11.47 10.94 7.20
C GLY A 78 11.22 9.60 6.50
N PHE A 79 10.91 9.66 5.21
CA PHE A 79 10.41 8.53 4.43
C PHE A 79 11.36 7.32 4.42
N THR A 80 12.65 7.50 4.18
CA THR A 80 13.62 6.43 3.94
C THR A 80 13.85 5.61 5.21
N VAL A 81 14.14 6.28 6.34
CA VAL A 81 14.39 5.60 7.62
C VAL A 81 13.11 4.95 8.15
N THR A 82 11.98 5.64 8.07
CA THR A 82 10.69 5.08 8.48
C THR A 82 10.34 3.85 7.64
N SER A 83 10.55 3.91 6.32
CA SER A 83 10.29 2.76 5.44
C SER A 83 11.19 1.57 5.76
N ILE A 84 12.49 1.78 5.99
CA ILE A 84 13.40 0.69 6.35
C ILE A 84 12.92 -0.03 7.63
N VAL A 85 12.58 0.73 8.67
CA VAL A 85 12.15 0.18 9.96
C VAL A 85 10.81 -0.53 9.84
N PHE A 86 9.82 0.09 9.21
CA PHE A 86 8.47 -0.47 9.14
C PHE A 86 8.36 -1.61 8.12
N VAL A 87 9.05 -1.56 6.97
CA VAL A 87 9.11 -2.68 6.01
C VAL A 87 9.82 -3.88 6.64
N PHE A 88 10.83 -3.66 7.47
CA PHE A 88 11.44 -4.72 8.25
C PHE A 88 10.42 -5.33 9.23
N LEU A 89 9.76 -4.50 10.06
CA LEU A 89 8.76 -4.94 11.04
C LEU A 89 7.60 -5.70 10.38
N PHE A 90 7.10 -5.24 9.22
CA PHE A 90 6.09 -5.95 8.45
C PHE A 90 6.60 -7.31 7.97
N ASN A 91 7.81 -7.36 7.41
CA ASN A 91 8.39 -8.64 6.98
C ASN A 91 8.58 -9.60 8.16
N VAL A 92 9.01 -9.13 9.34
CA VAL A 92 9.11 -9.95 10.54
C VAL A 92 7.74 -10.45 11.01
N LEU A 93 6.71 -9.59 10.97
CA LEU A 93 5.34 -9.96 11.33
C LEU A 93 4.78 -11.08 10.43
N TYR A 94 5.12 -11.07 9.13
CA TYR A 94 4.62 -12.04 8.16
C TYR A 94 5.51 -13.29 8.01
N ALA A 95 6.84 -13.15 7.99
CA ALA A 95 7.80 -14.23 7.75
C ALA A 95 8.35 -14.89 9.03
N GLY A 96 8.07 -14.30 10.20
CA GLY A 96 8.48 -14.81 11.51
C GLY A 96 9.92 -14.45 11.91
N VAL A 97 10.30 -14.83 13.13
CA VAL A 97 11.55 -14.43 13.82
C VAL A 97 12.72 -15.41 13.62
N ALA A 98 12.65 -16.30 12.62
CA ALA A 98 13.76 -17.19 12.34
C ALA A 98 15.00 -16.40 11.86
N PRO A 99 16.23 -16.77 12.26
CA PRO A 99 17.43 -15.98 11.97
C PRO A 99 17.70 -15.80 10.47
N LYS A 100 17.36 -16.81 9.65
CA LYS A 100 17.42 -16.70 8.18
C LYS A 100 16.39 -15.72 7.64
N SER A 101 15.17 -15.74 8.18
CA SER A 101 14.08 -14.83 7.77
C SER A 101 14.37 -13.38 8.18
N LEU A 102 14.97 -13.15 9.35
CA LEU A 102 15.37 -11.81 9.80
C LEU A 102 16.40 -11.19 8.86
N LEU A 103 17.41 -11.95 8.43
CA LEU A 103 18.45 -11.45 7.54
C LEU A 103 17.89 -11.11 6.15
N VAL A 104 17.02 -11.98 5.61
CA VAL A 104 16.33 -11.72 4.33
C VAL A 104 15.40 -10.50 4.46
N SER A 105 14.68 -10.37 5.57
CA SER A 105 13.79 -9.22 5.83
C SER A 105 14.57 -7.90 5.91
N ALA A 106 15.75 -7.90 6.54
CA ALA A 106 16.61 -6.72 6.64
C ALA A 106 17.13 -6.27 5.26
N ILE A 107 17.57 -7.23 4.43
CA ILE A 107 18.03 -6.94 3.07
C ILE A 107 16.88 -6.39 2.23
N ILE A 108 15.71 -7.02 2.26
CA ILE A 108 14.53 -6.58 1.52
C ILE A 108 14.15 -5.16 1.95
N ALA A 109 14.09 -4.89 3.25
CA ALA A 109 13.73 -3.58 3.77
C ALA A 109 14.70 -2.48 3.32
N LEU A 110 16.00 -2.74 3.37
CA LEU A 110 17.02 -1.80 2.89
C LEU A 110 16.92 -1.56 1.38
N VAL A 111 16.93 -2.63 0.58
CA VAL A 111 16.94 -2.53 -0.88
C VAL A 111 15.66 -1.88 -1.38
N SER A 112 14.50 -2.33 -0.92
CA SER A 112 13.20 -1.76 -1.34
C SER A 112 13.08 -0.28 -0.98
N SER A 113 13.45 0.11 0.25
CA SER A 113 13.33 1.50 0.69
C SER A 113 14.25 2.43 -0.11
N ILE A 114 15.49 2.01 -0.38
CA ILE A 114 16.44 2.80 -1.18
C ILE A 114 15.98 2.91 -2.63
N VAL A 115 15.55 1.79 -3.25
CA VAL A 115 15.07 1.79 -4.63
C VAL A 115 13.86 2.71 -4.78
N ILE A 116 12.90 2.66 -3.86
CA ILE A 116 11.73 3.53 -3.89
C ILE A 116 12.14 4.98 -3.69
N ALA A 117 13.01 5.29 -2.72
CA ALA A 117 13.48 6.66 -2.50
C ALA A 117 14.18 7.25 -3.74
N VAL A 118 15.03 6.46 -4.41
CA VAL A 118 15.69 6.87 -5.67
C VAL A 118 14.68 7.02 -6.81
N LEU A 119 13.73 6.10 -6.94
CA LEU A 119 12.74 6.15 -8.01
C LEU A 119 11.85 7.39 -7.89
N PHE A 120 11.38 7.72 -6.69
CA PHE A 120 10.56 8.93 -6.48
C PHE A 120 11.39 10.22 -6.52
N GLY A 121 12.59 10.22 -5.93
CA GLY A 121 13.44 11.41 -5.86
C GLY A 121 14.13 11.76 -7.18
N VAL A 122 14.59 10.76 -7.94
CA VAL A 122 15.39 10.95 -9.17
C VAL A 122 14.54 10.77 -10.43
N VAL A 123 13.78 9.68 -10.53
CA VAL A 123 13.03 9.36 -11.76
C VAL A 123 11.76 10.21 -11.85
N PHE A 124 11.02 10.36 -10.75
CA PHE A 124 9.80 11.16 -10.74
C PHE A 124 10.01 12.62 -10.30
N ASN A 125 11.15 12.96 -9.70
CA ASN A 125 11.46 14.31 -9.19
C ASN A 125 10.34 14.85 -8.26
N ILE A 126 9.79 13.98 -7.42
CA ILE A 126 8.76 14.30 -6.42
C ILE A 126 9.42 14.29 -5.04
N THR A 127 9.14 15.31 -4.23
CA THR A 127 9.62 15.39 -2.85
C THR A 127 8.84 14.42 -1.97
N LEU A 128 9.56 13.50 -1.31
CA LEU A 128 8.98 12.63 -0.28
C LEU A 128 8.92 13.38 1.06
N PRO A 129 8.11 12.93 2.02
CA PRO A 129 8.04 13.60 3.33
C PRO A 129 9.40 13.61 4.01
N SER A 130 9.92 14.82 4.19
CA SER A 130 11.18 15.11 4.86
C SER A 130 10.98 15.09 6.37
N GLY A 131 11.80 14.34 7.09
CA GLY A 131 11.84 14.36 8.55
C GLY A 131 13.26 14.58 9.06
N ILE A 132 13.51 14.25 10.32
CA ILE A 132 14.78 14.50 11.01
C ILE A 132 15.98 13.82 10.31
N CYS A 133 15.75 12.71 9.60
CA CYS A 133 16.80 11.94 8.93
C CYS A 133 16.92 12.19 7.42
N THR A 134 16.42 13.33 6.92
CA THR A 134 16.61 13.72 5.52
C THR A 134 18.06 14.11 5.24
N MET A 135 18.76 13.31 4.43
CA MET A 135 20.10 13.60 3.92
C MET A 135 20.02 14.08 2.48
N ALA A 136 20.25 15.38 2.27
CA ALA A 136 20.42 15.94 0.94
C ALA A 136 21.83 15.61 0.42
N PHE A 137 21.93 15.00 -0.76
CA PHE A 137 23.19 14.76 -1.46
C PHE A 137 23.29 15.71 -2.67
N PRO A 138 23.64 16.99 -2.45
CA PRO A 138 23.66 18.01 -3.51
C PRO A 138 24.63 17.68 -4.65
N GLN A 139 25.70 16.92 -4.38
CA GLN A 139 26.67 16.47 -5.39
C GLN A 139 26.09 15.54 -6.48
N PHE A 140 24.96 14.87 -6.23
CA PHE A 140 24.33 13.95 -7.18
C PHE A 140 22.91 14.40 -7.58
N GLY A 141 22.48 15.60 -7.17
CA GLY A 141 21.15 16.13 -7.49
C GLY A 141 19.98 15.38 -6.85
N PHE A 142 20.20 14.54 -5.84
CA PHE A 142 19.14 13.79 -5.15
C PHE A 142 19.15 14.00 -3.63
N THR A 143 17.98 13.81 -3.04
CA THR A 143 17.70 13.94 -1.61
C THR A 143 17.17 12.59 -1.11
N LEU A 144 17.85 12.01 -0.13
CA LEU A 144 17.32 10.85 0.60
C LEU A 144 16.51 11.40 1.77
N TYR A 145 15.20 11.29 1.67
CA TYR A 145 14.24 11.86 2.61
C TYR A 145 14.09 11.05 3.89
#